data_AF-A0A5E4MS58-F1
#
_entry.id   AF-A0A5E4MS58-F1
#
_cell.length_a   1.000
_cell.length_b   1.000
_cell.length_c   1.000
_cell.angle_alpha   90.00
_cell.angle_beta   90.00
_cell.angle_gamma   90.00
#
_symmetry.space_group_name_H-M   'P 1'
#
loop_
_entity.id
_entity.type
_entity.pdbx_description
1 polymer ?
#
loop_
_entity_poly.entity_id
_entity_poly.type
_entity_poly.pdbx_seq_one_letter_code
_entity_poly.pdbx_strand_id
1 'polypeptide(L)'
;MANQYKGCCVSINCVDGSVVQGEVSGMSDENETLILTRPFKNGIPHTEKEIRIKASMIENLKIIKSQLENEQVVDNQVAKANKKNVSISKQNNVKQKNKSKNNSISEPEQPTQNFNNHKERNDACFGVSLDTIVKEDFDFEKNLALFNKKAFYNKIHKKPDLVPNERVSNKYKHNENVLHSTPVKFRQVTVPSPAINEYITDDGLVVPSITSELRWKLFNLVEENGLTSGRQNEIIGRAATEMVLQLLGGGYRFNPRNEHQWPRVVVLCGPNRSGAMGVNCARQLSSYGVHTVVVLSEPGLYTPQLANEMALYQFTTGTLITSAAELHGLLDPDFVVVSLADEQTDTVSRNISNWAKSVRSPLMAIDPPSQGTPSVVVKYSLVPALPLAYSESNGKIYLCNMGIPTQVFHLTGIQYKSPFGSKSVIPLHINE
;
A
#
# COMPACT_ATOMS: atom_id res chain seq x y z
N MET A 1 -34.76 33.05 -15.50
CA MET A 1 -34.22 31.76 -15.03
C MET A 1 -32.71 31.60 -15.29
N ALA A 2 -32.07 32.39 -16.17
CA ALA A 2 -30.65 32.24 -16.53
C ALA A 2 -29.63 32.58 -15.41
N ASN A 3 -29.98 33.43 -14.45
CA ASN A 3 -29.02 33.87 -13.40
C ASN A 3 -28.68 32.80 -12.34
N GLN A 4 -29.41 31.67 -12.28
CA GLN A 4 -29.19 30.63 -11.27
C GLN A 4 -27.92 29.79 -11.53
N TYR A 5 -27.40 29.81 -12.76
CA TYR A 5 -26.27 28.98 -13.17
C TYR A 5 -24.95 29.73 -13.28
N LYS A 6 -24.96 31.05 -13.08
CA LYS A 6 -23.77 31.89 -13.13
C LYS A 6 -22.82 31.52 -11.97
N GLY A 7 -21.58 31.18 -12.26
CA GLY A 7 -20.57 30.71 -11.30
C GLY A 7 -20.56 29.19 -11.07
N CYS A 8 -21.44 28.42 -11.72
CA CYS A 8 -21.37 26.96 -11.70
C CYS A 8 -20.27 26.46 -12.65
N CYS A 9 -19.49 25.47 -12.22
CA CYS A 9 -18.60 24.74 -13.11
C CYS A 9 -19.44 23.73 -13.89
N VAL A 10 -19.38 23.76 -15.22
CA VAL A 10 -20.14 22.87 -16.10
C VAL A 10 -19.22 22.10 -17.05
N SER A 11 -19.64 20.89 -17.42
CA SER A 11 -19.08 20.07 -18.48
C SER A 11 -20.11 19.94 -19.59
N ILE A 12 -19.74 20.31 -20.80
CA ILE A 12 -20.62 20.38 -21.95
C ILE A 12 -20.08 19.42 -23.00
N ASN A 13 -20.93 18.50 -23.44
CA ASN A 13 -20.67 17.68 -24.61
C ASN A 13 -21.27 18.40 -25.81
N CYS A 14 -20.44 18.68 -26.80
CA CYS A 14 -20.84 19.34 -28.03
C CYS A 14 -21.18 18.31 -29.10
N VAL A 15 -22.05 18.68 -30.04
CA VAL A 15 -22.48 17.81 -31.18
C VAL A 15 -21.29 17.42 -32.08
N ASP A 16 -20.19 18.18 -32.06
CA ASP A 16 -18.95 17.85 -32.78
C ASP A 16 -18.10 16.77 -32.07
N GLY A 17 -18.60 16.19 -30.98
CA GLY A 17 -17.91 15.19 -30.15
C GLY A 17 -16.88 15.78 -29.19
N SER A 18 -16.73 17.11 -29.13
CA SER A 18 -15.81 17.76 -28.20
C SER A 18 -16.43 17.99 -26.82
N VAL A 19 -15.61 17.90 -25.78
CA VAL A 19 -16.01 18.18 -24.40
C VAL A 19 -15.42 19.50 -23.95
N VAL A 20 -16.27 20.46 -23.62
CA VAL A 20 -15.87 21.78 -23.12
C VAL A 20 -16.28 21.92 -21.67
N GLN A 21 -15.33 22.22 -20.80
CA GLN A 21 -15.55 22.45 -19.37
C GLN A 21 -15.21 23.88 -19.00
N GLY A 22 -15.96 24.52 -18.12
CA GLY A 22 -15.67 25.88 -17.69
C GLY A 22 -16.65 26.41 -16.66
N GLU A 23 -16.41 27.62 -16.19
CA GLU A 23 -17.26 28.31 -15.23
C GLU A 23 -18.22 29.24 -15.99
N VAL A 24 -19.53 29.09 -15.76
CA VAL A 24 -20.54 29.88 -16.46
C VAL A 24 -20.46 31.35 -16.03
N SER A 25 -20.07 32.25 -16.93
CA SER A 25 -20.00 33.69 -16.63
C SER A 25 -21.28 34.43 -16.98
N GLY A 26 -22.06 33.91 -17.92
CA GLY A 26 -23.35 34.46 -18.31
C GLY A 26 -23.98 33.70 -19.45
N MET A 27 -25.23 34.06 -19.73
CA MET A 27 -26.00 33.58 -20.88
C MET A 27 -26.60 34.80 -21.57
N SER A 28 -26.56 34.83 -22.89
CA SER A 28 -27.22 35.86 -23.69
C SER A 28 -28.50 35.27 -24.26
N ASP A 29 -29.64 35.78 -23.78
CA ASP A 29 -30.97 35.33 -24.20
C ASP A 29 -31.27 35.69 -25.67
N GLU A 30 -30.67 36.76 -26.21
CA GLU A 30 -30.86 37.21 -27.60
C GLU A 30 -30.21 36.28 -28.64
N ASN A 31 -29.10 35.62 -28.27
CA ASN A 31 -28.33 34.78 -29.19
C ASN A 31 -28.30 33.30 -28.77
N GLU A 32 -29.04 32.92 -27.72
CA GLU A 32 -29.01 31.59 -27.09
C GLU A 32 -27.57 31.08 -26.88
N THR A 33 -26.69 31.95 -26.37
CA THR A 33 -25.26 31.62 -26.17
C THR A 33 -24.92 31.52 -24.70
N LEU A 34 -24.25 30.43 -24.34
CA LEU A 34 -23.66 30.23 -23.03
C LEU A 34 -22.19 30.67 -23.06
N ILE A 35 -21.81 31.51 -22.11
CA ILE A 35 -20.45 32.04 -21.99
C ILE A 35 -19.76 31.32 -20.83
N LEU A 36 -18.63 30.67 -21.13
CA LEU A 36 -17.79 30.01 -20.14
C LEU A 36 -16.47 30.76 -19.99
N THR A 37 -16.04 30.94 -18.75
CA THR A 37 -14.73 31.47 -18.38
C THR A 37 -13.81 30.32 -17.94
N ARG A 38 -12.50 30.50 -18.15
CA ARG A 38 -11.46 29.48 -17.94
C ARG A 38 -11.79 28.14 -18.62
N PRO A 39 -12.08 28.12 -19.94
CA PRO A 39 -12.51 26.90 -20.60
C PRO A 39 -11.37 25.89 -20.78
N PHE A 40 -11.71 24.62 -20.63
CA PHE A 40 -10.91 23.47 -21.01
C PHE A 40 -11.62 22.76 -22.14
N LYS A 41 -10.92 22.51 -23.25
CA LYS A 41 -11.44 21.70 -24.35
C LYS A 41 -10.70 20.37 -24.39
N ASN A 42 -11.42 19.27 -24.28
CA ASN A 42 -10.87 17.90 -24.23
C ASN A 42 -9.76 17.73 -23.16
N GLY A 43 -9.93 18.35 -21.99
CA GLY A 43 -8.97 18.28 -20.88
C GLY A 43 -7.74 19.19 -21.01
N ILE A 44 -7.63 19.99 -22.08
CA ILE A 44 -6.54 20.94 -22.29
C ILE A 44 -7.05 22.38 -22.05
N PRO A 45 -6.33 23.23 -21.30
CA PRO A 45 -6.69 24.64 -21.15
C PRO A 45 -6.80 25.31 -22.52
N HIS A 46 -7.93 25.95 -22.79
CA HIS A 46 -8.11 26.66 -24.04
C HIS A 46 -7.30 27.98 -24.04
N THR A 47 -6.85 28.40 -25.23
CA THR A 47 -6.04 29.61 -25.42
C THR A 47 -6.80 30.88 -25.09
N GLU A 48 -8.12 30.87 -25.27
CA GLU A 48 -9.00 32.01 -24.96
C GLU A 48 -9.57 31.90 -23.54
N LYS A 49 -9.63 33.05 -22.85
CA LYS A 49 -10.13 33.11 -21.46
C LYS A 49 -11.64 32.93 -21.36
N GLU A 50 -12.34 33.15 -22.46
CA GLU A 50 -13.78 33.05 -22.59
C GLU A 50 -14.13 32.30 -23.87
N ILE A 51 -15.10 31.39 -23.80
CA ILE A 51 -15.67 30.71 -24.97
C ILE A 51 -17.18 30.92 -24.98
N ARG A 52 -17.74 31.19 -26.15
CA ARG A 52 -19.19 31.35 -26.36
C ARG A 52 -19.70 30.14 -27.13
N ILE A 53 -20.60 29.38 -26.52
CA ILE A 53 -21.17 28.17 -27.09
C ILE A 53 -22.65 28.44 -27.37
N LYS A 54 -23.09 28.22 -28.61
CA LYS A 54 -24.50 28.32 -28.98
C LYS A 54 -25.27 27.12 -28.43
N ALA A 55 -26.51 27.31 -27.99
CA ALA A 55 -27.37 26.24 -27.49
C ALA A 55 -27.53 25.10 -28.52
N SER A 56 -27.57 25.42 -29.82
CA SER A 56 -27.66 24.42 -30.90
C SER A 56 -26.46 23.47 -31.02
N MET A 57 -25.33 23.81 -30.40
CA MET A 57 -24.13 22.96 -30.39
C MET A 57 -24.02 22.09 -29.13
N ILE A 58 -24.93 22.23 -28.17
CA ILE A 58 -24.90 21.51 -26.89
C ILE A 58 -25.75 20.24 -27.01
N GLU A 59 -25.10 19.09 -26.88
CA GLU A 59 -25.78 17.78 -26.83
C GLU A 59 -26.16 17.43 -25.39
N ASN A 60 -25.27 17.69 -24.43
CA ASN A 60 -25.52 17.44 -23.02
C ASN A 60 -24.73 18.42 -22.14
N LEU A 61 -25.31 18.85 -21.01
CA LEU A 61 -24.68 19.73 -20.03
C LEU A 61 -24.79 19.13 -18.62
N LYS A 62 -23.64 18.98 -17.95
CA LYS A 62 -23.52 18.46 -16.59
C LYS A 62 -22.89 19.51 -15.66
N ILE A 63 -23.54 19.82 -14.54
CA ILE A 63 -22.98 20.69 -13.50
C ILE A 63 -22.00 19.88 -12.65
N ILE A 64 -20.73 20.30 -12.59
CA ILE A 64 -19.65 19.68 -11.83
C ILE A 64 -19.58 20.25 -10.42
N LYS A 65 -19.82 21.55 -10.25
CA LYS A 65 -19.90 22.23 -8.95
C LYS A 65 -21.02 23.25 -8.97
N SER A 66 -21.97 23.11 -8.05
CA SER A 66 -23.08 24.05 -7.87
C SER A 66 -22.74 25.09 -6.80
N GLN A 67 -23.37 26.25 -6.84
CA GLN A 67 -23.19 27.30 -5.83
C GLN A 67 -23.74 26.92 -4.44
N LEU A 68 -24.50 25.82 -4.30
CA LEU A 68 -25.27 25.50 -3.09
C LEU A 68 -24.53 24.63 -2.06
N GLU A 69 -23.27 24.25 -2.29
CA GLU A 69 -22.51 23.39 -1.37
C GLU A 69 -21.51 24.13 -0.45
N ASN A 70 -21.71 25.41 -0.15
CA ASN A 70 -20.81 26.15 0.76
C ASN A 70 -21.56 27.00 1.79
N GLU A 71 -21.92 26.39 2.92
CA GLU A 71 -21.91 27.05 4.23
C GLU A 71 -21.50 26.04 5.32
N GLN A 72 -20.19 25.85 5.49
CA GLN A 72 -19.55 25.83 6.82
C GLN A 72 -18.16 26.43 6.68
N VAL A 73 -18.09 27.75 6.88
CA VAL A 73 -16.85 28.51 7.02
C VAL A 73 -16.56 28.68 8.51
N VAL A 74 -15.35 28.32 8.93
CA VAL A 74 -14.65 29.05 10.00
C VAL A 74 -13.25 29.39 9.49
N ASP A 75 -12.96 30.68 9.60
CA ASP A 75 -11.82 31.45 9.09
C ASP A 75 -10.42 30.99 9.55
N ASN A 76 -9.41 31.14 8.68
CA ASN A 76 -8.56 32.36 8.71
C ASN A 76 -7.40 32.33 7.68
N GLN A 77 -7.51 33.26 6.73
CA GLN A 77 -6.52 34.25 6.29
C GLN A 77 -5.15 33.85 5.71
N VAL A 78 -5.03 34.21 4.43
CA VAL A 78 -3.82 34.40 3.62
C VAL A 78 -3.17 35.75 3.92
N ALA A 79 -1.83 35.83 3.89
CA ALA A 79 -1.13 37.04 3.46
C ALA A 79 0.08 36.68 2.57
N LYS A 80 0.28 37.51 1.54
CA LYS A 80 1.05 37.30 0.30
C LYS A 80 2.47 37.87 0.33
N ALA A 81 3.25 37.43 -0.68
CA ALA A 81 4.38 38.09 -1.36
C ALA A 81 5.76 37.97 -0.68
N ASN A 82 6.92 37.84 -1.34
CA ASN A 82 7.34 38.23 -2.69
C ASN A 82 8.63 37.48 -3.13
N LYS A 83 8.91 37.51 -4.44
CA LYS A 83 10.03 36.90 -5.19
C LYS A 83 11.46 37.20 -4.66
N LYS A 84 12.39 36.24 -4.79
CA LYS A 84 13.62 36.34 -5.63
C LYS A 84 14.50 35.07 -5.56
N ASN A 85 15.11 34.76 -6.72
CA ASN A 85 16.05 33.68 -7.05
C ASN A 85 17.28 33.61 -6.12
N VAL A 86 17.82 32.41 -5.86
CA VAL A 86 19.28 32.15 -5.82
C VAL A 86 19.60 30.72 -6.27
N SER A 87 20.69 30.66 -7.03
CA SER A 87 21.40 29.56 -7.68
C SER A 87 22.20 28.61 -6.76
N ILE A 88 22.55 27.47 -7.37
CA ILE A 88 23.47 26.41 -6.97
C ILE A 88 24.86 26.90 -6.55
N SER A 89 25.47 26.27 -5.54
CA SER A 89 26.91 25.94 -5.55
C SER A 89 27.23 24.70 -4.71
N LYS A 90 28.23 23.95 -5.19
CA LYS A 90 28.71 22.63 -4.76
C LYS A 90 29.90 22.73 -3.78
N GLN A 91 30.31 21.55 -3.30
CA GLN A 91 31.63 21.08 -2.81
C GLN A 91 31.69 20.94 -1.28
N ASN A 92 31.90 19.77 -0.67
CA ASN A 92 32.88 18.65 -0.78
C ASN A 92 33.95 18.73 0.31
N ASN A 93 34.14 17.57 0.96
CA ASN A 93 35.31 17.07 1.69
C ASN A 93 35.64 17.71 3.05
N VAL A 94 36.24 17.04 4.05
CA VAL A 94 36.44 15.66 4.55
C VAL A 94 37.48 15.82 5.69
N LYS A 95 37.41 14.94 6.70
CA LYS A 95 38.47 14.53 7.66
C LYS A 95 38.73 15.32 8.98
N GLN A 96 38.59 14.52 10.04
CA GLN A 96 39.57 14.19 11.08
C GLN A 96 39.47 14.80 12.49
N LYS A 97 39.36 13.84 13.43
CA LYS A 97 39.58 13.91 14.87
C LYS A 97 40.94 14.48 15.22
N ASN A 98 41.01 15.27 16.30
CA ASN A 98 42.09 15.19 17.28
C ASN A 98 41.66 15.63 18.68
N LYS A 99 42.36 15.07 19.67
CA LYS A 99 42.11 15.05 21.12
C LYS A 99 42.51 16.35 21.86
N SER A 100 41.78 16.60 22.96
CA SER A 100 42.19 17.15 24.29
C SER A 100 43.19 18.31 24.40
N LYS A 101 42.81 19.40 25.09
CA LYS A 101 43.18 19.72 26.49
C LYS A 101 42.78 21.16 26.87
N ASN A 102 42.48 21.32 28.16
CA ASN A 102 42.18 22.49 28.99
C ASN A 102 42.70 23.87 28.53
N ASN A 103 41.88 24.91 28.66
CA ASN A 103 42.03 25.92 29.71
C ASN A 103 40.88 26.94 29.71
N SER A 104 40.70 27.54 30.88
CA SER A 104 39.62 28.36 31.38
C SER A 104 39.67 29.85 30.97
N ILE A 105 38.50 30.50 31.10
CA ILE A 105 38.23 31.92 31.40
C ILE A 105 37.67 32.79 30.26
N SER A 106 36.60 33.49 30.65
CA SER A 106 35.94 34.72 30.13
C SER A 106 34.99 34.62 28.93
N GLU A 107 33.71 34.81 29.24
CA GLU A 107 32.62 35.17 28.35
C GLU A 107 32.89 36.49 27.59
N PRO A 108 32.31 36.62 26.39
CA PRO A 108 31.67 37.87 26.01
C PRO A 108 30.20 37.69 25.59
N GLU A 109 29.42 38.70 25.98
CA GLU A 109 27.97 38.85 25.90
C GLU A 109 27.36 38.70 24.49
N GLN A 110 26.15 38.13 24.43
CA GLN A 110 25.23 38.24 23.29
C GLN A 110 24.28 39.44 23.47
N PRO A 111 23.90 40.15 22.40
CA PRO A 111 22.74 41.02 22.42
C PRO A 111 21.45 40.22 22.12
N THR A 112 20.49 40.47 23.00
CA THR A 112 19.15 39.91 23.16
C THR A 112 18.17 40.22 22.03
N GLN A 113 17.33 39.24 21.62
CA GLN A 113 15.95 39.50 21.16
C GLN A 113 14.97 38.40 21.60
N ASN A 114 14.22 38.73 22.66
CA ASN A 114 12.82 38.45 23.00
C ASN A 114 12.10 37.19 22.44
N PHE A 115 11.98 36.17 23.30
CA PHE A 115 10.92 35.16 23.26
C PHE A 115 10.27 35.01 24.65
N ASN A 116 9.55 36.04 25.12
CA ASN A 116 8.96 36.02 26.47
C ASN A 116 7.57 35.38 26.59
N ASN A 117 6.90 35.02 25.50
CA ASN A 117 5.50 34.55 25.60
C ASN A 117 5.32 33.02 25.58
N HIS A 118 6.40 32.23 25.52
CA HIS A 118 6.31 30.77 25.56
C HIS A 118 6.78 30.13 26.88
N LYS A 119 7.25 30.93 27.85
CA LYS A 119 7.79 30.41 29.12
C LYS A 119 6.74 30.29 30.24
N GLU A 120 5.71 31.13 30.24
CA GLU A 120 4.72 31.17 31.33
C GLU A 120 3.80 29.95 31.44
N ARG A 121 3.60 29.18 30.35
CA ARG A 121 2.75 27.97 30.41
C ARG A 121 3.46 26.74 30.98
N ASN A 122 4.80 26.72 31.01
CA ASN A 122 5.57 25.57 31.47
C ASN A 122 6.02 25.69 32.94
N ASP A 123 6.00 26.90 33.51
CA ASP A 123 6.34 27.13 34.94
C ASP A 123 5.27 26.64 35.92
N ALA A 124 4.02 26.46 35.49
CA ALA A 124 2.97 25.94 36.37
C ALA A 124 3.00 24.41 36.56
N CYS A 125 3.75 23.67 35.75
CA CYS A 125 3.78 22.20 35.78
C CYS A 125 5.16 21.63 36.17
N PHE A 126 6.26 22.36 35.88
CA PHE A 126 7.63 21.94 36.19
C PHE A 126 8.52 23.09 36.71
N GLY A 127 7.93 24.08 37.37
CA GLY A 127 8.56 25.36 37.76
C GLY A 127 9.57 25.29 38.91
N VAL A 128 10.46 24.29 38.94
CA VAL A 128 11.66 24.34 39.78
C VAL A 128 12.86 24.31 38.85
N SER A 129 13.63 25.40 38.83
CA SER A 129 14.86 25.47 38.06
C SER A 129 15.82 24.36 38.53
N LEU A 130 16.36 23.58 37.57
CA LEU A 130 17.29 22.48 37.82
C LEU A 130 18.49 22.90 38.70
N ASP A 131 18.88 24.17 38.65
CA ASP A 131 19.99 24.72 39.45
C ASP A 131 19.68 24.84 40.95
N THR A 132 18.41 24.87 41.34
CA THR A 132 17.99 24.85 42.75
C THR A 132 18.00 23.43 43.32
N ILE A 133 17.61 22.44 42.51
CA ILE A 133 17.57 21.02 42.89
C ILE A 133 18.99 20.44 43.07
N VAL A 134 19.95 20.91 42.29
CA VAL A 134 21.34 20.39 42.34
C VAL A 134 22.13 20.93 43.54
N LYS A 135 21.67 22.01 44.20
CA LYS A 135 22.34 22.60 45.36
C LYS A 135 21.78 22.13 46.71
N GLU A 136 20.58 21.57 46.72
CA GLU A 136 20.01 20.95 47.92
C GLU A 136 20.38 19.46 47.93
N ASP A 137 21.43 19.11 48.69
CA ASP A 137 21.72 17.71 48.96
C ASP A 137 20.50 17.07 49.65
N PHE A 138 19.88 16.12 48.96
CA PHE A 138 18.69 15.42 49.45
C PHE A 138 19.03 14.65 50.74
N ASP A 139 18.59 15.18 51.88
CA ASP A 139 18.79 14.61 53.21
C ASP A 139 17.85 13.41 53.44
N PHE A 140 18.36 12.21 53.13
CA PHE A 140 17.65 10.95 53.29
C PHE A 140 17.25 10.66 54.74
N GLU A 141 18.02 11.13 55.72
CA GLU A 141 17.80 10.82 57.13
C GLU A 141 16.62 11.63 57.69
N LYS A 142 16.53 12.91 57.31
CA LYS A 142 15.42 13.79 57.69
C LYS A 142 14.08 13.38 57.07
N ASN A 143 14.08 12.89 55.82
CA ASN A 143 12.87 12.35 55.18
C ASN A 143 12.44 11.00 55.77
N LEU A 144 13.39 10.16 56.20
CA LEU A 144 13.09 8.89 56.85
C LEU A 144 12.50 9.09 58.27
N ALA A 145 12.91 10.17 58.96
CA ALA A 145 12.35 10.57 60.26
C ALA A 145 10.91 11.12 60.18
N LEU A 146 10.51 11.71 59.05
CA LEU A 146 9.13 12.17 58.80
C LEU A 146 8.15 11.00 58.61
N PHE A 147 8.65 9.82 58.19
CA PHE A 147 7.85 8.60 58.06
C PHE A 147 7.82 7.80 59.36
N ASN A 148 7.00 8.25 60.33
CA ASN A 148 6.74 7.49 61.54
C ASN A 148 5.78 6.31 61.26
N LYS A 149 6.33 5.24 60.67
CA LYS A 149 5.62 4.02 60.25
C LYS A 149 4.78 3.44 61.39
N LYS A 150 5.28 3.46 62.64
CA LYS A 150 4.56 2.95 63.82
C LYS A 150 3.29 3.76 64.13
N ALA A 151 3.34 5.08 64.00
CA ALA A 151 2.17 5.95 64.22
C ALA A 151 1.07 5.74 63.16
N PHE A 152 1.47 5.45 61.90
CA PHE A 152 0.54 5.14 60.81
C PHE A 152 -0.19 3.81 61.04
N TYR A 153 0.52 2.74 61.37
CA TYR A 153 -0.10 1.44 61.67
C TYR A 153 -1.04 1.50 62.88
N ASN A 154 -0.68 2.26 63.93
CA ASN A 154 -1.55 2.47 65.09
C ASN A 154 -2.86 3.21 64.75
N LYS A 155 -2.88 4.04 63.71
CA LYS A 155 -4.09 4.71 63.21
C LYS A 155 -4.99 3.77 62.40
N ILE A 156 -4.39 2.81 61.70
CA ILE A 156 -5.11 1.81 60.89
C ILE A 156 -5.81 0.77 61.77
N HIS A 157 -5.18 0.34 62.87
CA HIS A 157 -5.75 -0.67 63.78
C HIS A 157 -6.78 -0.13 64.78
N LYS A 158 -7.02 1.20 64.81
CA LYS A 158 -7.96 1.85 65.74
C LYS A 158 -9.36 2.09 65.19
N LYS A 159 -9.73 1.51 64.04
CA LYS A 159 -11.14 1.42 63.63
C LYS A 159 -11.70 0.06 64.06
N PRO A 160 -12.56 -0.01 65.08
CA PRO A 160 -13.25 -1.24 65.43
C PRO A 160 -14.66 -1.17 64.83
N ASP A 161 -14.90 -1.81 63.69
CA ASP A 161 -16.19 -2.51 63.42
C ASP A 161 -16.26 -3.14 62.01
N LEU A 162 -15.30 -3.98 61.65
CA LEU A 162 -15.49 -4.88 60.51
C LEU A 162 -14.97 -6.27 60.89
N VAL A 163 -15.92 -7.19 60.93
CA VAL A 163 -15.80 -8.64 61.08
C VAL A 163 -14.48 -9.16 60.48
N PRO A 164 -13.71 -10.00 61.18
CA PRO A 164 -12.49 -10.59 60.65
C PRO A 164 -12.86 -11.57 59.53
N ASN A 165 -13.00 -11.05 58.32
CA ASN A 165 -12.99 -11.90 57.14
C ASN A 165 -11.52 -12.24 56.91
N GLU A 166 -11.16 -13.50 57.10
CA GLU A 166 -9.85 -14.03 56.71
C GLU A 166 -9.66 -13.75 55.22
N ARG A 167 -9.08 -12.60 54.90
CA ARG A 167 -8.57 -12.31 53.56
C ARG A 167 -7.34 -13.17 53.41
N VAL A 168 -7.56 -14.42 53.03
CA VAL A 168 -6.56 -15.22 52.33
C VAL A 168 -6.13 -14.35 51.16
N SER A 169 -4.98 -13.70 51.28
CA SER A 169 -4.37 -13.01 50.16
C SER A 169 -3.88 -14.09 49.22
N ASN A 170 -4.79 -14.63 48.40
CA ASN A 170 -4.39 -15.28 47.17
C ASN A 170 -3.73 -14.17 46.35
N LYS A 171 -2.43 -14.00 46.57
CA LYS A 171 -1.55 -13.27 45.67
C LYS A 171 -1.55 -14.10 44.40
N TYR A 172 -2.55 -13.85 43.57
CA TYR A 172 -2.59 -14.33 42.22
C TYR A 172 -1.23 -14.06 41.63
N LYS A 173 -0.56 -15.10 41.11
CA LYS A 173 0.65 -14.86 40.32
C LYS A 173 0.29 -13.91 39.18
N HIS A 174 1.26 -13.19 38.63
CA HIS A 174 1.04 -12.20 37.57
C HIS A 174 0.29 -12.73 36.34
N ASN A 175 0.19 -14.06 36.21
CA ASN A 175 -0.47 -14.81 35.14
C ASN A 175 -1.83 -15.42 35.53
N GLU A 176 -2.27 -15.35 36.79
CA GLU A 176 -3.42 -16.11 37.28
C GLU A 176 -4.77 -15.39 37.06
N ASN A 177 -4.74 -14.09 36.76
CA ASN A 177 -5.90 -13.28 36.31
C ASN A 177 -5.75 -12.77 34.87
N VAL A 178 -4.82 -13.33 34.09
CA VAL A 178 -4.76 -13.05 32.65
C VAL A 178 -5.86 -13.88 32.01
N LEU A 179 -7.04 -13.29 31.86
CA LEU A 179 -8.05 -13.84 30.97
C LEU A 179 -7.36 -14.09 29.63
N HIS A 180 -7.29 -15.35 29.20
CA HIS A 180 -6.94 -15.68 27.83
C HIS A 180 -8.06 -15.13 26.94
N SER A 181 -8.06 -13.83 26.67
CA SER A 181 -8.94 -13.25 25.67
C SER A 181 -8.52 -13.88 24.36
N THR A 182 -9.33 -14.81 23.84
CA THR A 182 -9.22 -15.21 22.45
C THR A 182 -9.15 -13.92 21.64
N PRO A 183 -8.11 -13.69 20.83
CA PRO A 183 -7.98 -12.46 20.07
C PRO A 183 -9.28 -12.26 19.30
N VAL A 184 -9.88 -11.07 19.43
CA VAL A 184 -11.15 -10.76 18.78
C VAL A 184 -10.92 -10.90 17.28
N LYS A 185 -11.39 -12.01 16.70
CA LYS A 185 -11.31 -12.27 15.26
C LYS A 185 -12.20 -11.25 14.57
N PHE A 186 -11.61 -10.23 13.97
CA PHE A 186 -12.36 -9.22 13.24
C PHE A 186 -12.72 -9.76 11.86
N ARG A 187 -13.96 -10.25 11.72
CA ARG A 187 -14.51 -10.66 10.42
C ARG A 187 -15.14 -9.46 9.72
N GLN A 188 -14.41 -8.91 8.76
CA GLN A 188 -14.88 -7.79 7.94
C GLN A 188 -15.26 -8.20 6.51
N VAL A 189 -14.89 -9.42 6.11
CA VAL A 189 -15.26 -10.01 4.82
C VAL A 189 -16.14 -11.24 5.08
N THR A 190 -17.33 -11.26 4.49
CA THR A 190 -18.27 -12.38 4.56
C THR A 190 -18.67 -12.80 3.16
N VAL A 191 -18.60 -14.10 2.90
CA VAL A 191 -18.88 -14.70 1.60
C VAL A 191 -20.13 -15.59 1.69
N PRO A 192 -20.93 -15.70 0.62
CA PRO A 192 -22.20 -16.43 0.66
C PRO A 192 -22.00 -17.96 0.73
N SER A 193 -20.93 -18.46 0.12
CA SER A 193 -20.52 -19.86 0.17
C SER A 193 -19.01 -19.92 0.40
N PRO A 194 -18.56 -19.95 1.67
CA PRO A 194 -17.14 -20.06 1.98
C PRO A 194 -16.61 -21.44 1.57
N ALA A 195 -15.39 -21.46 1.04
CA ALA A 195 -14.67 -22.71 0.86
C ALA A 195 -14.07 -23.19 2.20
N ILE A 196 -13.36 -24.33 2.17
CA ILE A 196 -12.95 -25.07 3.38
C ILE A 196 -12.02 -24.24 4.29
N ASN A 197 -11.15 -23.41 3.71
CA ASN A 197 -10.10 -22.72 4.46
C ASN A 197 -10.50 -21.30 4.87
N GLU A 198 -10.06 -20.87 6.03
CA GLU A 198 -10.05 -19.46 6.41
C GLU A 198 -8.63 -18.99 6.63
N TYR A 199 -8.36 -17.73 6.28
CA TYR A 199 -7.06 -17.12 6.47
C TYR A 199 -7.15 -15.97 7.47
N ILE A 200 -6.03 -15.68 8.12
CA ILE A 200 -5.84 -14.54 9.01
C ILE A 200 -4.68 -13.68 8.52
N THR A 201 -4.86 -12.37 8.54
CA THR A 201 -3.78 -11.40 8.28
C THR A 201 -2.92 -11.19 9.52
N ASP A 202 -1.74 -10.57 9.38
CA ASP A 202 -0.90 -10.17 10.53
C ASP A 202 -1.66 -9.30 11.56
N ASP A 203 -2.66 -8.54 11.10
CA ASP A 203 -3.50 -7.67 11.94
C ASP A 203 -4.69 -8.41 12.58
N GLY A 204 -4.80 -9.72 12.42
CA GLY A 204 -5.88 -10.54 12.99
C GLY A 204 -7.22 -10.46 12.25
N LEU A 205 -7.23 -9.94 11.01
CA LEU A 205 -8.44 -9.89 10.17
C LEU A 205 -8.67 -11.25 9.51
N VAL A 206 -9.90 -11.76 9.62
CA VAL A 206 -10.29 -13.00 8.96
C VAL A 206 -10.63 -12.73 7.50
N VAL A 207 -9.96 -13.44 6.60
CA VAL A 207 -10.18 -13.44 5.15
C VAL A 207 -10.65 -14.84 4.75
N PRO A 208 -11.94 -15.04 4.43
CA PRO A 208 -12.46 -16.35 4.04
C PRO A 208 -11.97 -16.74 2.64
N SER A 209 -11.81 -18.05 2.41
CA SER A 209 -11.62 -18.55 1.05
C SER A 209 -12.92 -18.56 0.25
N ILE A 210 -12.82 -18.33 -1.05
CA ILE A 210 -13.93 -18.39 -2.00
C ILE A 210 -13.81 -19.62 -2.91
N THR A 211 -14.95 -20.06 -3.45
CA THR A 211 -14.98 -21.10 -4.48
C THR A 211 -14.46 -20.58 -5.83
N SER A 212 -13.96 -21.48 -6.67
CA SER A 212 -13.48 -21.14 -8.02
C SER A 212 -14.60 -20.52 -8.88
N GLU A 213 -15.84 -20.98 -8.72
CA GLU A 213 -17.02 -20.42 -9.38
C GLU A 213 -17.29 -18.97 -8.96
N LEU A 214 -17.25 -18.68 -7.65
CA LEU A 214 -17.46 -17.33 -7.13
C LEU A 214 -16.33 -16.40 -7.59
N ARG A 215 -15.10 -16.92 -7.62
CA ARG A 215 -13.92 -16.20 -8.10
C ARG A 215 -14.05 -15.84 -9.59
N TRP A 216 -14.44 -16.80 -10.43
CA TRP A 216 -14.69 -16.56 -11.85
C TRP A 216 -15.79 -15.51 -12.06
N LYS A 217 -16.91 -15.63 -11.34
CA LYS A 217 -18.01 -14.66 -11.37
C LYS A 217 -17.54 -13.24 -11.00
N LEU A 218 -16.71 -13.13 -9.96
CA LEU A 218 -16.13 -11.85 -9.54
C LEU A 218 -15.27 -11.24 -10.64
N PHE A 219 -14.30 -11.97 -11.19
CA PHE A 219 -13.39 -11.42 -12.19
C PHE A 219 -14.08 -11.11 -13.53
N ASN A 220 -15.10 -11.85 -13.92
CA ASN A 220 -15.92 -11.51 -15.08
C ASN A 220 -16.67 -10.20 -14.88
N LEU A 221 -17.35 -10.04 -13.73
CA LEU A 221 -18.06 -8.81 -13.42
C LEU A 221 -17.11 -7.61 -13.37
N VAL A 222 -15.90 -7.80 -12.84
CA VAL A 222 -14.84 -6.79 -12.81
C VAL A 222 -14.42 -6.36 -14.22
N GLU A 223 -14.26 -7.31 -15.14
CA GLU A 223 -13.91 -7.05 -16.53
C GLU A 223 -15.05 -6.35 -17.29
N GLU A 224 -16.30 -6.79 -17.11
CA GLU A 224 -17.51 -6.15 -17.66
C GLU A 224 -17.67 -4.69 -17.19
N ASN A 225 -17.18 -4.37 -15.99
CA ASN A 225 -17.24 -3.02 -15.41
C ASN A 225 -15.96 -2.20 -15.65
N GLY A 226 -15.11 -2.60 -16.61
CA GLY A 226 -14.02 -1.77 -17.15
C GLY A 226 -12.64 -1.95 -16.52
N LEU A 227 -12.49 -2.84 -15.53
CA LEU A 227 -11.17 -3.29 -15.08
C LEU A 227 -10.75 -4.50 -15.93
N THR A 228 -10.36 -4.22 -17.17
CA THR A 228 -10.02 -5.22 -18.20
C THR A 228 -8.89 -6.16 -17.77
N SER A 229 -8.82 -7.34 -18.38
CA SER A 229 -7.72 -8.31 -18.17
C SER A 229 -6.32 -7.68 -18.26
N GLY A 230 -6.06 -6.79 -19.22
CA GLY A 230 -4.79 -6.06 -19.31
C GLY A 230 -4.50 -5.16 -18.10
N ARG A 231 -5.52 -4.46 -17.57
CA ARG A 231 -5.38 -3.64 -16.35
C ARG A 231 -5.14 -4.52 -15.12
N GLN A 232 -5.83 -5.65 -15.03
CA GLN A 232 -5.63 -6.62 -13.97
C GLN A 232 -4.19 -7.18 -14.00
N ASN A 233 -3.68 -7.52 -15.19
CA ASN A 233 -2.31 -7.99 -15.38
C ASN A 233 -1.28 -6.95 -14.92
N GLU A 234 -1.48 -5.66 -15.23
CA GLU A 234 -0.56 -4.60 -14.80
C GLU A 234 -0.51 -4.48 -13.27
N ILE A 235 -1.65 -4.57 -12.59
CA ILE A 235 -1.75 -4.46 -11.13
C ILE A 235 -1.04 -5.63 -10.44
N ILE A 236 -1.36 -6.86 -10.84
CA ILE A 236 -0.73 -8.04 -10.22
C ILE A 236 0.74 -8.19 -10.62
N GLY A 237 1.10 -7.87 -11.87
CA GLY A 237 2.49 -7.88 -12.32
C GLY A 237 3.34 -6.86 -11.58
N ARG A 238 2.77 -5.69 -11.25
CA ARG A 238 3.41 -4.69 -10.38
C ARG A 238 3.60 -5.20 -8.97
N ALA A 239 2.55 -5.77 -8.37
CA ALA A 239 2.62 -6.35 -7.03
C ALA A 239 3.63 -7.51 -6.95
N ALA A 240 3.67 -8.38 -7.96
CA ALA A 240 4.65 -9.46 -8.08
C ALA A 240 6.07 -8.92 -8.19
N THR A 241 6.28 -7.89 -9.01
CA THR A 241 7.58 -7.22 -9.16
C THR A 241 8.05 -6.66 -7.82
N GLU A 242 7.20 -5.92 -7.11
CA GLU A 242 7.54 -5.35 -5.80
C GLU A 242 7.89 -6.45 -4.79
N MET A 243 7.12 -7.53 -4.76
CA MET A 243 7.39 -8.68 -3.89
C MET A 243 8.73 -9.35 -4.22
N VAL A 244 9.02 -9.60 -5.51
CA VAL A 244 10.28 -10.21 -5.95
C VAL A 244 11.47 -9.30 -5.62
N LEU A 245 11.37 -7.99 -5.85
CA LEU A 245 12.42 -7.04 -5.49
C LEU A 245 12.73 -7.07 -3.99
N GLN A 246 11.70 -7.11 -3.14
CA GLN A 246 11.90 -7.26 -1.69
C GLN A 246 12.59 -8.58 -1.34
N LEU A 247 12.17 -9.69 -1.95
CA LEU A 247 12.76 -11.01 -1.72
C LEU A 247 14.21 -11.13 -2.20
N LEU A 248 14.60 -10.35 -3.21
CA LEU A 248 15.98 -10.23 -3.71
C LEU A 248 16.87 -9.29 -2.89
N GLY A 249 16.36 -8.71 -1.79
CA GLY A 249 17.12 -7.84 -0.88
C GLY A 249 16.75 -6.35 -0.94
N GLY A 250 15.71 -6.00 -1.70
CA GLY A 250 15.08 -4.67 -1.67
C GLY A 250 16.04 -3.52 -1.92
N GLY A 251 15.81 -2.40 -1.24
CA GLY A 251 16.58 -1.16 -1.43
C GLY A 251 18.09 -1.28 -1.20
N TYR A 252 18.54 -2.29 -0.45
CA TYR A 252 19.96 -2.57 -0.28
C TYR A 252 20.57 -3.19 -1.54
N ARG A 253 19.92 -4.21 -2.11
CA ARG A 253 20.40 -4.87 -3.33
C ARG A 253 20.33 -3.94 -4.53
N PHE A 254 19.23 -3.20 -4.67
CA PHE A 254 18.92 -2.35 -5.81
C PHE A 254 19.37 -0.89 -5.65
N ASN A 255 20.26 -0.62 -4.69
CA ASN A 255 20.85 0.71 -4.55
C ASN A 255 21.72 1.02 -5.78
N PRO A 256 21.55 2.16 -6.47
CA PRO A 256 22.40 2.53 -7.61
C PRO A 256 23.90 2.63 -7.28
N ARG A 257 24.26 2.73 -5.99
CA ARG A 257 25.65 2.73 -5.51
C ARG A 257 26.20 1.33 -5.24
N ASN A 258 25.39 0.29 -5.35
CA ASN A 258 25.80 -1.09 -5.17
C ASN A 258 26.38 -1.62 -6.49
N GLU A 259 27.65 -2.00 -6.49
CA GLU A 259 28.36 -2.53 -7.65
C GLU A 259 28.28 -4.07 -7.77
N HIS A 260 27.58 -4.73 -6.86
CA HIS A 260 27.36 -6.17 -6.94
C HIS A 260 26.57 -6.53 -8.21
N GLN A 261 26.83 -7.72 -8.79
CA GLN A 261 26.14 -8.21 -9.98
C GLN A 261 24.60 -8.13 -9.85
N TRP A 262 23.92 -7.73 -10.92
CA TRP A 262 22.47 -7.66 -10.96
C TRP A 262 21.86 -9.06 -10.85
N PRO A 263 20.77 -9.24 -10.07
CA PRO A 263 20.17 -10.55 -9.89
C PRO A 263 19.51 -11.04 -11.17
N ARG A 264 19.49 -12.37 -11.33
CA ARG A 264 18.80 -13.05 -12.42
C ARG A 264 17.49 -13.67 -11.94
N VAL A 265 16.42 -13.40 -12.68
CA VAL A 265 15.11 -13.98 -12.43
C VAL A 265 14.64 -14.74 -13.66
N VAL A 266 14.33 -16.02 -13.46
CA VAL A 266 13.71 -16.84 -14.50
C VAL A 266 12.19 -16.87 -14.26
N VAL A 267 11.41 -16.61 -15.30
CA VAL A 267 9.95 -16.60 -15.27
C VAL A 267 9.43 -17.71 -16.17
N LEU A 268 8.77 -18.71 -15.58
CA LEU A 268 8.20 -19.85 -16.27
C LEU A 268 6.74 -19.54 -16.63
N CYS A 269 6.42 -19.41 -17.91
CA CYS A 269 5.11 -18.96 -18.37
C CYS A 269 4.37 -20.06 -19.16
N GLY A 270 3.14 -20.36 -18.76
CA GLY A 270 2.22 -21.22 -19.50
C GLY A 270 1.35 -20.42 -20.47
N PRO A 271 0.64 -21.09 -21.39
CA PRO A 271 -0.29 -20.45 -22.33
C PRO A 271 -1.63 -20.10 -21.68
N ASN A 272 -1.61 -19.46 -20.51
CA ASN A 272 -2.79 -19.19 -19.69
C ASN A 272 -2.78 -17.77 -19.10
N ARG A 273 -3.79 -17.43 -18.29
CA ARG A 273 -3.92 -16.08 -17.72
C ARG A 273 -2.75 -15.75 -16.78
N SER A 274 -2.32 -16.71 -15.97
CA SER A 274 -1.15 -16.56 -15.11
C SER A 274 0.13 -16.29 -15.92
N GLY A 275 0.34 -16.99 -17.04
CA GLY A 275 1.48 -16.78 -17.92
C GLY A 275 1.63 -15.34 -18.40
N ALA A 276 0.53 -14.67 -18.78
CA ALA A 276 0.55 -13.25 -19.15
C ALA A 276 0.99 -12.36 -17.98
N MET A 277 0.54 -12.65 -16.76
CA MET A 277 0.97 -11.95 -15.53
C MET A 277 2.45 -12.16 -15.24
N GLY A 278 2.96 -13.36 -15.51
CA GLY A 278 4.38 -13.69 -15.41
C GLY A 278 5.23 -12.86 -16.36
N VAL A 279 4.86 -12.80 -17.64
CA VAL A 279 5.57 -11.96 -18.63
C VAL A 279 5.50 -10.48 -18.25
N ASN A 280 4.35 -10.00 -17.76
CA ASN A 280 4.20 -8.63 -17.25
C ASN A 280 5.18 -8.36 -16.08
N CYS A 281 5.27 -9.29 -15.12
CA CYS A 281 6.24 -9.24 -14.01
C CYS A 281 7.68 -9.21 -14.53
N ALA A 282 8.03 -10.06 -15.49
CA ALA A 282 9.36 -10.08 -16.11
C ALA A 282 9.70 -8.74 -16.77
N ARG A 283 8.75 -8.18 -17.54
CA ARG A 283 8.91 -6.87 -18.19
C ARG A 283 9.17 -5.77 -17.16
N GLN A 284 8.39 -5.74 -16.08
CA GLN A 284 8.55 -4.75 -15.03
C GLN A 284 9.86 -4.94 -14.28
N LEU A 285 10.25 -6.17 -13.92
CA LEU A 285 11.56 -6.47 -13.30
C LEU A 285 12.73 -6.00 -14.17
N SER A 286 12.66 -6.20 -15.49
CA SER A 286 13.69 -5.73 -16.43
C SER A 286 13.87 -4.20 -16.37
N SER A 287 12.78 -3.44 -16.17
CA SER A 287 12.86 -1.98 -16.00
C SER A 287 13.61 -1.53 -14.73
N TYR A 288 13.74 -2.41 -13.72
CA TYR A 288 14.56 -2.19 -12.54
C TYR A 288 16.03 -2.60 -12.73
N GLY A 289 16.42 -3.10 -13.90
CA GLY A 289 17.77 -3.60 -14.19
C GLY A 289 17.99 -5.07 -13.85
N VAL A 290 16.95 -5.80 -13.45
CA VAL A 290 17.01 -7.25 -13.19
C VAL A 290 17.23 -8.00 -14.52
N HIS A 291 18.13 -8.98 -14.52
CA HIS A 291 18.31 -9.85 -15.69
C HIS A 291 17.16 -10.87 -15.75
N THR A 292 16.20 -10.63 -16.63
CA THR A 292 15.03 -11.49 -16.77
C THR A 292 15.18 -12.48 -17.91
N VAL A 293 14.75 -13.72 -17.65
CA VAL A 293 14.64 -14.78 -18.66
C VAL A 293 13.21 -15.31 -18.61
N VAL A 294 12.45 -15.13 -19.70
CA VAL A 294 11.10 -15.71 -19.84
C VAL A 294 11.22 -17.03 -20.56
N VAL A 295 10.65 -18.08 -19.97
CA VAL A 295 10.58 -19.43 -20.55
C VAL A 295 9.13 -19.73 -20.88
N LEU A 296 8.82 -19.94 -22.15
CA LEU A 296 7.48 -20.34 -22.58
C LEU A 296 7.36 -21.86 -22.57
N SER A 297 6.34 -22.37 -21.86
CA SER A 297 6.07 -23.81 -21.80
C SER A 297 5.63 -24.38 -23.14
N GLU A 298 4.78 -23.65 -23.83
CA GLU A 298 4.17 -24.07 -25.08
C GLU A 298 4.22 -22.90 -26.07
N PRO A 299 5.36 -22.69 -26.75
CA PRO A 299 5.56 -21.51 -27.59
C PRO A 299 4.67 -21.46 -28.84
N GLY A 300 3.86 -22.50 -29.09
CA GLY A 300 2.86 -22.54 -30.16
C GLY A 300 1.46 -22.10 -29.72
N LEU A 301 1.21 -21.95 -28.41
CA LEU A 301 -0.09 -21.55 -27.87
C LEU A 301 0.02 -20.18 -27.21
N TYR A 302 -0.78 -19.23 -27.69
CA TYR A 302 -0.85 -17.89 -27.10
C TYR A 302 -2.30 -17.48 -26.87
N THR A 303 -2.56 -16.98 -25.66
CA THR A 303 -3.74 -16.15 -25.42
C THR A 303 -3.48 -14.73 -25.93
N PRO A 304 -4.52 -13.96 -26.31
CA PRO A 304 -4.35 -12.56 -26.72
C PRO A 304 -3.61 -11.72 -25.66
N GLN A 305 -3.87 -11.99 -24.38
CA GLN A 305 -3.23 -11.32 -23.25
C GLN A 305 -1.73 -11.64 -23.18
N LEU A 306 -1.36 -12.92 -23.36
CA LEU A 306 0.05 -13.31 -23.39
C LEU A 306 0.77 -12.69 -24.59
N ALA A 307 0.14 -12.68 -25.77
CA ALA A 307 0.71 -12.06 -26.96
C ALA A 307 0.98 -10.56 -26.78
N ASN A 308 0.05 -9.83 -26.15
CA ASN A 308 0.23 -8.41 -25.83
C ASN A 308 1.42 -8.17 -24.89
N GLU A 309 1.56 -8.98 -23.83
CA GLU A 309 2.68 -8.86 -22.89
C GLU A 309 4.01 -9.24 -23.53
N MET A 310 4.03 -10.27 -24.37
CA MET A 310 5.21 -10.66 -25.16
C MET A 310 5.65 -9.53 -26.10
N ALA A 311 4.70 -8.85 -26.75
CA ALA A 311 4.96 -7.70 -27.60
C ALA A 311 5.50 -6.48 -26.83
N LEU A 312 5.26 -6.38 -25.53
CA LEU A 312 5.92 -5.36 -24.70
C LEU A 312 7.28 -5.86 -24.20
N TYR A 313 7.40 -7.13 -23.84
CA TYR A 313 8.64 -7.73 -23.34
C TYR A 313 9.77 -7.71 -24.37
N GLN A 314 9.47 -7.77 -25.67
CA GLN A 314 10.47 -7.66 -26.74
C GLN A 314 11.25 -6.32 -26.73
N PHE A 315 10.72 -5.27 -26.09
CA PHE A 315 11.41 -3.98 -25.93
C PHE A 315 12.33 -3.94 -24.71
N THR A 316 12.43 -5.04 -23.96
CA THR A 316 13.32 -5.16 -22.81
C THR A 316 14.66 -5.79 -23.20
N THR A 317 15.63 -5.77 -22.29
CA THR A 317 16.92 -6.49 -22.47
C THR A 317 16.84 -7.95 -22.04
N GLY A 318 15.65 -8.43 -21.69
CA GLY A 318 15.41 -9.78 -21.22
C GLY A 318 15.55 -10.83 -22.32
N THR A 319 15.84 -12.06 -21.93
CA THR A 319 15.94 -13.20 -22.85
C THR A 319 14.60 -13.95 -22.91
N LEU A 320 14.26 -14.47 -24.09
CA LEU A 320 13.13 -15.37 -24.30
C LEU A 320 13.66 -16.76 -24.66
N ILE A 321 13.18 -17.79 -23.96
CA ILE A 321 13.50 -19.19 -24.20
C ILE A 321 12.22 -19.93 -24.55
N THR A 322 12.27 -20.68 -25.64
CA THR A 322 11.16 -21.50 -26.15
C THR A 322 11.54 -22.98 -26.26
N SER A 323 12.82 -23.32 -26.06
CA SER A 323 13.38 -24.66 -26.19
C SER A 323 13.83 -25.24 -24.85
N ALA A 324 13.54 -26.53 -24.63
CA ALA A 324 14.02 -27.25 -23.45
C ALA A 324 15.55 -27.36 -23.39
N ALA A 325 16.24 -27.37 -24.53
CA ALA A 325 17.71 -27.45 -24.56
C ALA A 325 18.36 -26.19 -23.98
N GLU A 326 17.83 -25.02 -24.31
CA GLU A 326 18.29 -23.73 -23.78
C GLU A 326 18.00 -23.58 -22.29
N LEU A 327 16.87 -24.13 -21.82
CA LEU A 327 16.48 -24.15 -20.42
C LEU A 327 17.53 -24.86 -19.54
N HIS A 328 18.03 -26.02 -19.98
CA HIS A 328 19.06 -26.77 -19.24
C HIS A 328 20.44 -26.10 -19.29
N GLY A 329 20.70 -25.20 -20.25
CA GLY A 329 21.95 -24.45 -20.36
C GLY A 329 21.99 -23.16 -19.54
N LEU A 330 20.90 -22.80 -18.85
CA LEU A 330 20.84 -21.58 -18.02
C LEU A 330 21.76 -21.69 -16.80
N LEU A 331 22.46 -20.59 -16.49
CA LEU A 331 23.12 -20.48 -15.17
C LEU A 331 22.07 -20.32 -14.08
N ASP A 332 22.43 -20.75 -12.87
CA ASP A 332 21.57 -20.71 -11.69
C ASP A 332 20.94 -19.31 -11.49
N PRO A 333 19.60 -19.21 -11.41
CA PRO A 333 18.93 -17.95 -11.15
C PRO A 333 19.01 -17.56 -9.67
N ASP A 334 18.84 -16.30 -9.32
CA ASP A 334 18.68 -15.88 -7.92
C ASP A 334 17.24 -16.12 -7.42
N PHE A 335 16.26 -16.13 -8.35
CA PHE A 335 14.84 -16.31 -8.05
C PHE A 335 14.08 -16.88 -9.25
N VAL A 336 13.01 -17.65 -8.99
CA VAL A 336 12.15 -18.20 -10.04
C VAL A 336 10.70 -17.79 -9.82
N VAL A 337 10.08 -17.22 -10.85
CA VAL A 337 8.64 -16.93 -10.88
C VAL A 337 7.94 -18.03 -11.69
N VAL A 338 6.91 -18.62 -11.10
CA VAL A 338 6.14 -19.73 -11.68
C VAL A 338 4.76 -19.21 -12.07
N SER A 339 4.50 -19.17 -13.36
CA SER A 339 3.24 -18.74 -13.96
C SER A 339 2.79 -19.76 -15.02
N LEU A 340 2.87 -21.04 -14.66
CA LEU A 340 2.68 -22.18 -15.56
C LEU A 340 1.24 -22.67 -15.60
N ALA A 341 0.47 -22.46 -14.54
CA ALA A 341 -0.86 -23.05 -14.36
C ALA A 341 -1.83 -22.05 -13.74
N ASP A 342 -3.08 -22.14 -14.17
CA ASP A 342 -4.26 -21.56 -13.53
C ASP A 342 -5.29 -22.67 -13.21
N GLU A 343 -6.46 -22.32 -12.67
CA GLU A 343 -7.51 -23.27 -12.27
C GLU A 343 -7.97 -24.24 -13.37
N GLN A 344 -7.73 -23.94 -14.66
CA GLN A 344 -8.10 -24.79 -15.79
C GLN A 344 -6.95 -25.66 -16.29
N THR A 345 -5.75 -25.48 -15.75
CA THR A 345 -4.54 -26.14 -16.22
C THR A 345 -4.31 -27.45 -15.46
N ASP A 346 -4.61 -28.58 -16.12
CA ASP A 346 -4.43 -29.92 -15.53
C ASP A 346 -2.99 -30.43 -15.56
N THR A 347 -2.24 -30.06 -16.61
CA THR A 347 -0.89 -30.60 -16.84
C THR A 347 0.09 -29.51 -17.21
N VAL A 348 1.35 -29.71 -16.81
CA VAL A 348 2.47 -28.82 -17.10
C VAL A 348 3.59 -29.66 -17.73
N SER A 349 4.35 -29.06 -18.65
CA SER A 349 5.47 -29.72 -19.32
C SER A 349 6.44 -30.38 -18.32
N ARG A 350 6.75 -31.66 -18.56
CA ARG A 350 7.67 -32.43 -17.71
C ARG A 350 9.08 -31.85 -17.70
N ASN A 351 9.55 -31.32 -18.83
CA ASN A 351 10.89 -30.74 -18.93
C ASN A 351 11.02 -29.51 -18.00
N ILE A 352 10.00 -28.65 -18.00
CA ILE A 352 9.98 -27.43 -17.20
C ILE A 352 9.78 -27.73 -15.72
N SER A 353 8.86 -28.63 -15.38
CA SER A 353 8.66 -29.03 -13.99
C SER A 353 9.89 -29.74 -13.40
N ASN A 354 10.57 -30.58 -14.17
CA ASN A 354 11.83 -31.21 -13.74
C ASN A 354 12.95 -30.17 -13.57
N TRP A 355 13.05 -29.20 -14.49
CA TRP A 355 14.00 -28.10 -14.34
C TRP A 355 13.69 -27.27 -13.08
N ALA A 356 12.43 -26.90 -12.86
CA ALA A 356 12.01 -26.14 -11.68
C ALA A 356 12.35 -26.84 -10.36
N LYS A 357 12.23 -28.18 -10.31
CA LYS A 357 12.64 -29.01 -9.15
C LYS A 357 14.16 -29.06 -8.95
N SER A 358 14.93 -28.91 -10.02
CA SER A 358 16.40 -28.98 -9.97
C SER A 358 17.04 -27.70 -9.45
N VAL A 359 16.35 -26.56 -9.57
CA VAL A 359 16.82 -25.25 -9.14
C VAL A 359 16.76 -25.13 -7.62
N ARG A 360 17.82 -24.59 -7.01
CA ARG A 360 17.92 -24.38 -5.55
C ARG A 360 17.28 -23.08 -5.07
N SER A 361 17.10 -22.14 -5.98
CA SER A 361 16.59 -20.81 -5.73
C SER A 361 15.11 -20.86 -5.35
N PRO A 362 14.61 -19.89 -4.56
CA PRO A 362 13.21 -19.89 -4.17
C PRO A 362 12.28 -19.69 -5.38
N LEU A 363 11.20 -20.48 -5.41
CA LEU A 363 10.13 -20.36 -6.39
C LEU A 363 8.95 -19.59 -5.78
N MET A 364 8.35 -18.68 -6.55
CA MET A 364 7.09 -18.01 -6.24
C MET A 364 6.09 -18.20 -7.37
N ALA A 365 4.89 -18.68 -7.06
CA ALA A 365 3.82 -18.75 -8.04
C ALA A 365 3.01 -17.45 -8.13
N ILE A 366 2.56 -17.09 -9.33
CA ILE A 366 1.59 -16.02 -9.55
C ILE A 366 0.26 -16.65 -9.92
N ASP A 367 -0.78 -16.36 -9.15
CA ASP A 367 -2.14 -16.85 -9.34
C ASP A 367 -2.23 -18.37 -9.64
N PRO A 368 -1.62 -19.24 -8.81
CA PRO A 368 -1.66 -20.69 -9.03
C PRO A 368 -3.05 -21.28 -8.78
N PRO A 369 -3.28 -22.53 -9.22
CA PRO A 369 -4.45 -23.31 -8.84
C PRO A 369 -4.49 -23.56 -7.32
N SER A 370 -5.68 -23.77 -6.77
CA SER A 370 -5.93 -24.14 -5.38
C SER A 370 -5.13 -25.38 -4.95
N GLN A 371 -5.03 -26.39 -5.80
CA GLN A 371 -4.25 -27.61 -5.54
C GLN A 371 -2.73 -27.44 -5.76
N GLY A 372 -2.28 -26.27 -6.21
CA GLY A 372 -0.89 -25.98 -6.56
C GLY A 372 -0.59 -26.18 -8.03
N THR A 373 0.54 -25.64 -8.48
CA THR A 373 1.02 -25.87 -9.85
C THR A 373 1.38 -27.36 -10.02
N PRO A 374 0.84 -28.07 -11.02
CA PRO A 374 1.10 -29.49 -11.21
C PRO A 374 2.61 -29.81 -11.23
N SER A 375 3.02 -30.74 -10.36
CA SER A 375 4.41 -31.18 -10.22
C SER A 375 5.41 -30.10 -9.78
N VAL A 376 4.99 -28.92 -9.33
CA VAL A 376 5.91 -27.86 -8.86
C VAL A 376 5.49 -27.40 -7.48
N VAL A 377 6.40 -27.49 -6.52
CA VAL A 377 6.19 -26.96 -5.16
C VAL A 377 6.86 -25.59 -5.08
N VAL A 378 6.13 -24.60 -4.58
CA VAL A 378 6.61 -23.22 -4.48
C VAL A 378 6.72 -22.79 -3.02
N LYS A 379 7.60 -21.83 -2.74
CA LYS A 379 7.80 -21.28 -1.39
C LYS A 379 6.76 -20.20 -1.07
N TYR A 380 6.34 -19.46 -2.10
CA TYR A 380 5.43 -18.34 -1.99
C TYR A 380 4.39 -18.40 -3.12
N SER A 381 3.19 -17.90 -2.87
CA SER A 381 2.18 -17.72 -3.92
C SER A 381 1.52 -16.35 -3.77
N LEU A 382 1.49 -15.58 -4.85
CA LEU A 382 0.78 -14.31 -4.92
C LEU A 382 -0.59 -14.52 -5.56
N VAL A 383 -1.65 -14.20 -4.84
CA VAL A 383 -3.03 -14.51 -5.24
C VAL A 383 -3.87 -13.22 -5.31
N PRO A 384 -4.74 -13.05 -6.31
CA PRO A 384 -5.44 -11.78 -6.51
C PRO A 384 -6.78 -11.71 -5.75
N ALA A 385 -7.08 -10.54 -5.19
CA ALA A 385 -8.35 -10.13 -4.61
C ALA A 385 -8.80 -10.91 -3.35
N LEU A 386 -9.17 -12.18 -3.50
CA LEU A 386 -9.59 -13.08 -2.42
C LEU A 386 -9.01 -14.48 -2.65
N PRO A 387 -8.59 -15.18 -1.58
CA PRO A 387 -7.92 -16.48 -1.72
C PRO A 387 -8.91 -17.60 -2.06
N LEU A 388 -8.43 -18.60 -2.80
CA LEU A 388 -9.05 -19.93 -2.87
C LEU A 388 -8.65 -20.77 -1.64
N ALA A 389 -9.20 -21.98 -1.53
CA ALA A 389 -8.73 -22.95 -0.54
C ALA A 389 -7.42 -23.62 -1.01
N TYR A 390 -6.30 -22.97 -0.76
CA TYR A 390 -4.98 -23.42 -1.22
C TYR A 390 -4.43 -24.59 -0.40
N SER A 391 -3.84 -25.57 -1.09
CA SER A 391 -3.06 -26.66 -0.51
C SER A 391 -1.65 -26.21 -0.08
N GLU A 392 -0.97 -27.03 0.71
CA GLU A 392 0.39 -26.77 1.21
C GLU A 392 1.45 -26.59 0.11
N SER A 393 1.24 -27.16 -1.09
CA SER A 393 2.18 -27.02 -2.22
C SER A 393 2.30 -25.59 -2.74
N ASN A 394 1.34 -24.72 -2.41
CA ASN A 394 1.39 -23.28 -2.72
C ASN A 394 2.29 -22.47 -1.77
N GLY A 395 2.82 -23.10 -0.72
CA GLY A 395 3.68 -22.44 0.25
C GLY A 395 2.97 -21.29 0.96
N LYS A 396 3.69 -20.21 1.26
CA LYS A 396 3.13 -19.04 1.94
C LYS A 396 2.28 -18.20 0.98
N ILE A 397 1.04 -17.94 1.36
CA ILE A 397 0.09 -17.20 0.53
C ILE A 397 0.22 -15.70 0.81
N TYR A 398 0.26 -14.90 -0.26
CA TYR A 398 0.25 -13.45 -0.23
C TYR A 398 -0.91 -12.96 -1.07
N LEU A 399 -1.76 -12.13 -0.49
CA LEU A 399 -2.92 -11.55 -1.14
C LEU A 399 -2.53 -10.22 -1.81
N CYS A 400 -2.92 -10.05 -3.07
CA CYS A 400 -2.71 -8.84 -3.85
C CYS A 400 -4.00 -8.01 -3.95
N ASN A 401 -3.91 -6.71 -3.63
CA ASN A 401 -5.00 -5.78 -3.83
C ASN A 401 -5.16 -5.45 -5.32
N MET A 402 -6.22 -5.98 -5.93
CA MET A 402 -6.51 -5.77 -7.36
C MET A 402 -7.17 -4.42 -7.66
N GLY A 403 -7.41 -3.57 -6.66
CA GLY A 403 -8.11 -2.29 -6.86
C GLY A 403 -9.58 -2.46 -7.24
N ILE A 404 -10.19 -3.61 -6.94
CA ILE A 404 -11.59 -3.89 -7.23
C ILE A 404 -12.48 -3.01 -6.32
N PRO A 405 -13.42 -2.21 -6.88
CA PRO A 405 -14.33 -1.41 -6.07
C PRO A 405 -15.21 -2.28 -5.17
N THR A 406 -15.45 -1.82 -3.95
CA THR A 406 -16.25 -2.52 -2.92
C THR A 406 -17.63 -2.94 -3.44
N GLN A 407 -18.27 -2.12 -4.26
CA GLN A 407 -19.59 -2.40 -4.81
C GLN A 407 -19.62 -3.62 -5.73
N VAL A 408 -18.52 -3.93 -6.43
CA VAL A 408 -18.43 -5.11 -7.29
C VAL A 408 -18.46 -6.40 -6.46
N PHE A 409 -17.82 -6.40 -5.28
CA PHE A 409 -17.95 -7.51 -4.33
C PHE A 409 -19.39 -7.67 -3.85
N HIS A 410 -20.08 -6.58 -3.50
CA HIS A 410 -21.48 -6.63 -3.06
C HIS A 410 -22.41 -7.22 -4.13
N LEU A 411 -22.20 -6.89 -5.41
CA LEU A 411 -22.96 -7.46 -6.53
C LEU A 411 -22.76 -8.98 -6.68
N THR A 412 -21.63 -9.52 -6.22
CA THR A 412 -21.38 -10.96 -6.15
C THR A 412 -21.88 -11.63 -4.86
N GLY A 413 -22.50 -10.86 -3.95
CA GLY A 413 -22.97 -11.34 -2.65
C GLY A 413 -21.89 -11.37 -1.56
N ILE A 414 -20.72 -10.79 -1.82
CA ILE A 414 -19.60 -10.72 -0.86
C ILE A 414 -19.71 -9.40 -0.10
N GLN A 415 -19.91 -9.45 1.21
CA GLN A 415 -19.77 -8.29 2.08
C GLN A 415 -18.27 -8.03 2.26
N TYR A 416 -17.78 -6.93 1.70
CA TYR A 416 -16.34 -6.69 1.62
C TYR A 416 -15.93 -5.38 2.27
N LYS A 417 -14.94 -5.48 3.14
CA LYS A 417 -14.14 -4.37 3.63
C LYS A 417 -12.67 -4.75 3.54
N SER A 418 -11.86 -3.81 3.06
CA SER A 418 -10.48 -4.06 2.65
C SER A 418 -9.62 -4.61 3.81
N PRO A 419 -8.99 -5.79 3.65
CA PRO A 419 -8.05 -6.34 4.64
C PRO A 419 -6.62 -5.79 4.50
N PHE A 420 -6.37 -4.89 3.56
CA PHE A 420 -5.02 -4.50 3.12
C PHE A 420 -4.34 -3.40 3.94
N GLY A 421 -5.11 -2.62 4.71
CA GLY A 421 -4.58 -1.42 5.37
C GLY A 421 -3.91 -0.48 4.37
N SER A 422 -2.63 -0.14 4.59
CA SER A 422 -1.81 0.69 3.70
C SER A 422 -0.95 -0.08 2.70
N LYS A 423 -1.02 -1.42 2.69
CA LYS A 423 -0.16 -2.28 1.87
C LYS A 423 -0.88 -2.71 0.59
N SER A 424 -0.16 -2.88 -0.51
CA SER A 424 -0.71 -3.46 -1.75
C SER A 424 -0.72 -4.99 -1.73
N VAL A 425 0.18 -5.59 -0.94
CA VAL A 425 0.33 -7.03 -0.77
C VAL A 425 0.42 -7.35 0.72
N ILE A 426 -0.32 -8.35 1.19
CA ILE A 426 -0.32 -8.79 2.59
C ILE A 426 -0.13 -10.30 2.68
N PRO A 427 0.61 -10.82 3.68
CA PRO A 427 0.67 -12.25 3.93
C PRO A 427 -0.66 -12.76 4.52
N LEU A 428 -1.00 -13.99 4.19
CA LEU A 428 -2.12 -14.74 4.75
C LEU A 428 -1.59 -15.98 5.47
N HIS A 429 -2.11 -16.23 6.67
CA HIS A 429 -1.82 -17.41 7.48
C HIS A 429 -3.08 -18.26 7.59
N ILE A 430 -2.95 -19.57 7.59
CA ILE A 430 -4.10 -20.46 7.79
C ILE A 430 -4.64 -20.24 9.21
N ASN A 431 -5.95 -20.04 9.31
CA ASN A 431 -6.67 -19.95 10.58
C ASN A 431 -6.99 -21.37 11.04
N GLU A 432 -6.12 -21.93 11.88
CA GLU A 432 -6.33 -23.24 12.54
C GLU A 432 -7.56 -23.25 13.48
#